data_AF-A0A151BE04-F1
#
_entry.id   AF-A0A151BE04-F1
#
_cell.length_a   1.000
_cell.length_b   1.000
_cell.length_c   1.000
_cell.angle_alpha   90.00
_cell.angle_beta   90.00
_cell.angle_gamma   90.00
#
_symmetry.space_group_name_H-M   'P 1'
#
loop_
_entity.id
_entity.type
_entity.pdbx_description
1 polymer ?
#
loop_
_entity_poly.entity_id
_entity_poly.type
_entity_poly.pdbx_seq_one_letter_code
_entity_poly.pdbx_strand_id
1 'polypeptide(L)'
;MELLEWFRRRRRTLAIRHIESHLNLTVGCVEALYEAIALSISGLESPIQKLKELSRKEEEADYVRRDILNELSGSELLSEDKAVLMDLVRRIDWIADWAREAGRIMSIIRIEKLNEELKDNILRMAERVKECVYIVKKSVKFLLTDVDKALENADQVEKLEENIDDLYENCRRVFAKAECCRDFAIGEVIMVAQFLDALENVADWCENTADQVRVIAVRVSKPGG
;
A
#
# COMPACT_ATOMS: atom_id res chain seq x y z
N MET A 1 8.52 -10.22 26.80
CA MET A 1 8.82 -8.89 27.39
C MET A 1 9.82 -8.07 26.56
N GLU A 2 10.57 -8.68 25.63
CA GLU A 2 11.69 -8.06 24.92
C GLU A 2 11.28 -7.13 23.76
N LEU A 3 10.28 -7.50 22.94
CA LEU A 3 9.82 -6.67 21.81
C LEU A 3 9.25 -5.29 22.22
N LEU A 4 8.37 -5.25 23.23
CA LEU A 4 7.80 -4.00 23.76
C LEU A 4 8.89 -3.13 24.41
N GLU A 5 9.80 -3.74 25.17
CA GLU A 5 10.92 -3.01 25.78
C GLU A 5 11.91 -2.51 24.73
N TRP A 6 12.16 -3.30 23.68
CA TRP A 6 12.93 -2.88 22.52
C TRP A 6 12.29 -1.66 21.87
N PHE A 7 10.98 -1.71 21.55
CA PHE A 7 10.25 -0.56 21.00
C PHE A 7 10.29 0.67 21.91
N ARG A 8 10.11 0.50 23.24
CA ARG A 8 10.11 1.60 24.23
C ARG A 8 11.48 2.23 24.46
N ARG A 9 12.54 1.42 24.59
CA ARG A 9 13.93 1.92 24.70
C ARG A 9 14.35 2.69 23.45
N ARG A 10 13.71 2.38 22.31
CA ARG A 10 14.19 2.76 20.99
C ARG A 10 13.31 3.74 20.21
N ARG A 11 12.41 4.52 20.84
CA ARG A 11 11.86 5.75 20.21
C ARG A 11 12.96 6.69 19.63
N ARG A 12 14.24 6.43 19.91
CA ARG A 12 15.43 7.10 19.38
C ARG A 12 16.38 6.21 18.55
N THR A 13 15.99 5.05 18.02
CA THR A 13 16.88 4.26 17.13
C THR A 13 16.61 4.45 15.67
N LEU A 14 17.65 4.17 14.89
CA LEU A 14 17.69 4.24 13.44
C LEU A 14 16.59 3.37 12.78
N ALA A 15 16.42 2.11 13.19
CA ALA A 15 15.43 1.18 12.61
C ALA A 15 13.98 1.70 12.65
N ILE A 16 13.52 2.26 13.77
CA ILE A 16 12.16 2.83 13.86
C ILE A 16 12.01 4.06 12.95
N ARG A 17 13.02 4.92 12.91
CA ARG A 17 13.02 6.08 11.99
C ARG A 17 13.01 5.63 10.53
N HIS A 18 13.73 4.56 10.20
CA HIS A 18 13.71 3.98 8.87
C HIS A 18 12.36 3.36 8.54
N ILE A 19 11.68 2.66 9.47
CA ILE A 19 10.30 2.17 9.27
C ILE A 19 9.34 3.35 9.02
N GLU A 20 9.44 4.43 9.79
CA GLU A 20 8.62 5.64 9.55
C GLU A 20 8.94 6.26 8.19
N SER A 21 10.21 6.31 7.80
CA SER A 21 10.65 6.80 6.48
C SER A 21 10.09 5.93 5.35
N HIS A 22 10.17 4.61 5.50
CA HIS A 22 9.64 3.63 4.57
C HIS A 22 8.13 3.81 4.39
N LEU A 23 7.37 3.91 5.48
CA LEU A 23 5.93 4.22 5.43
C LEU A 23 5.62 5.54 4.72
N ASN A 24 6.42 6.59 4.93
CA ASN A 24 6.24 7.85 4.22
C ASN A 24 6.45 7.70 2.71
N LEU A 25 7.46 6.93 2.31
CA LEU A 25 7.74 6.64 0.91
C LEU A 25 6.63 5.78 0.29
N THR A 26 6.18 4.74 0.98
CA THR A 26 5.04 3.90 0.57
C THR A 26 3.78 4.72 0.36
N VAL A 27 3.41 5.59 1.31
CA VAL A 27 2.28 6.54 1.12
C VAL A 27 2.52 7.41 -0.11
N GLY A 28 3.72 7.98 -0.25
CA GLY A 28 4.06 8.83 -1.39
C GLY A 28 3.98 8.10 -2.74
N CYS A 29 4.27 6.80 -2.79
CA CYS A 29 4.07 5.97 -3.99
C CYS A 29 2.58 5.93 -4.37
N VAL A 30 1.73 5.55 -3.41
CA VAL A 30 0.27 5.46 -3.65
C VAL A 30 -0.34 6.82 -4.00
N GLU A 31 0.14 7.91 -3.40
CA GLU A 31 -0.28 9.27 -3.77
C GLU A 31 0.11 9.64 -5.20
N ALA A 32 1.36 9.37 -5.59
CA ALA A 32 1.82 9.62 -6.94
C ALA A 32 1.04 8.79 -7.97
N LEU A 33 0.68 7.54 -7.63
CA LEU A 33 -0.20 6.70 -8.45
C LEU A 33 -1.60 7.32 -8.59
N TYR A 34 -2.24 7.71 -7.48
CA TYR A 34 -3.56 8.36 -7.49
C TYR A 34 -3.55 9.62 -8.37
N GLU A 35 -2.54 10.48 -8.21
CA GLU A 35 -2.41 11.69 -9.02
C GLU A 35 -2.20 11.37 -10.50
N ALA A 36 -1.40 10.35 -10.81
CA ALA A 36 -1.20 9.91 -12.19
C ALA A 36 -2.50 9.38 -12.82
N ILE A 37 -3.31 8.62 -12.08
CA ILE A 37 -4.63 8.13 -12.52
C ILE A 37 -5.56 9.31 -12.79
N ALA A 38 -5.65 10.27 -11.86
CA ALA A 38 -6.49 11.44 -12.01
C ALA A 38 -6.11 12.28 -13.25
N LEU A 39 -4.81 12.49 -13.49
CA LEU A 39 -4.31 13.17 -14.67
C LEU A 39 -4.66 12.41 -15.96
N SER A 40 -4.40 11.09 -16.00
CA SER A 40 -4.75 10.23 -17.14
C SER A 40 -6.25 10.28 -17.48
N ILE A 41 -7.12 10.19 -16.48
CA ILE A 41 -8.58 10.26 -16.67
C ILE A 41 -9.01 11.62 -17.22
N SER A 42 -8.46 12.71 -16.67
CA SER A 42 -8.82 14.07 -17.08
C SER A 42 -8.38 14.39 -18.52
N GLY A 43 -7.28 13.79 -18.98
CA GLY A 43 -6.66 14.11 -20.26
C GLY A 43 -6.08 15.53 -20.36
N LEU A 44 -6.09 16.31 -19.28
CA LEU A 44 -5.68 17.73 -19.27
C LEU A 44 -4.16 17.90 -19.16
N GLU A 45 -3.49 17.02 -18.41
CA GLU A 45 -2.04 17.03 -18.25
C GLU A 45 -1.46 15.61 -18.34
N SER A 46 -0.17 15.51 -18.63
CA SER A 46 0.51 14.23 -18.77
C SER A 46 0.80 13.57 -17.41
N PRO A 47 0.47 12.27 -17.23
CA PRO A 47 0.77 11.53 -16.00
C PRO A 47 2.27 11.18 -15.85
N ILE A 48 3.09 11.41 -16.88
CA ILE A 48 4.48 10.93 -16.97
C ILE A 48 5.33 11.39 -15.78
N GLN A 49 5.16 12.65 -15.34
CA GLN A 49 5.95 13.16 -14.23
C GLN A 49 5.60 12.47 -12.91
N LYS A 50 4.33 12.12 -12.71
CA LYS A 50 3.85 11.40 -11.52
C LYS A 50 4.25 9.93 -11.54
N LEU A 51 4.24 9.30 -12.71
CA LEU A 51 4.80 7.96 -12.88
C LEU A 51 6.31 7.91 -12.60
N LYS A 52 7.08 8.91 -13.04
CA LYS A 52 8.52 9.03 -12.70
C LYS A 52 8.73 9.25 -11.21
N GLU A 53 7.90 10.08 -10.60
CA GLU A 53 7.93 10.32 -9.16
C GLU A 53 7.66 9.03 -8.38
N LEU A 54 6.63 8.26 -8.77
CA LEU A 54 6.29 6.95 -8.22
C LEU A 54 7.49 5.98 -8.30
N SER A 55 8.09 5.79 -9.47
CA SER A 55 9.26 4.91 -9.63
C SER A 55 10.42 5.33 -8.73
N ARG A 56 10.72 6.64 -8.64
CA ARG A 56 11.80 7.12 -7.77
C ARG A 56 11.52 6.87 -6.29
N LYS A 57 10.27 7.07 -5.83
CA LYS A 57 9.91 6.83 -4.44
C LYS A 57 9.96 5.35 -4.08
N GLU A 58 9.56 4.46 -4.99
CA GLU A 58 9.69 3.02 -4.77
C GLU A 58 11.16 2.60 -4.74
N GLU A 59 12.01 3.11 -5.63
CA GLU A 59 13.46 2.85 -5.55
C GLU A 59 14.03 3.30 -4.20
N GLU A 60 13.64 4.49 -3.71
CA GLU A 60 14.03 4.98 -2.39
C GLU A 60 13.48 4.10 -1.25
N ALA A 61 12.24 3.63 -1.36
CA ALA A 61 11.63 2.72 -0.39
C ALA A 61 12.41 1.40 -0.31
N ASP A 62 12.80 0.83 -1.45
CA ASP A 62 13.59 -0.40 -1.52
C ASP A 62 14.96 -0.25 -0.84
N TYR A 63 15.63 0.90 -1.01
CA TYR A 63 16.88 1.18 -0.29
C TYR A 63 16.66 1.24 1.22
N VAL A 64 15.66 2.00 1.67
CA VAL A 64 15.33 2.11 3.11
C VAL A 64 14.94 0.75 3.69
N ARG A 65 14.19 -0.07 2.95
CA ARG A 65 13.86 -1.44 3.34
C ARG A 65 15.09 -2.27 3.61
N ARG A 66 16.08 -2.26 2.70
CA ARG A 66 17.34 -3.01 2.88
C ARG A 66 18.08 -2.56 4.13
N ASP A 67 18.11 -1.25 4.40
CA ASP A 67 18.73 -0.71 5.62
C ASP A 67 18.01 -1.20 6.89
N ILE A 68 16.68 -1.20 6.90
CA ILE A 68 15.90 -1.75 8.02
C ILE A 68 16.24 -3.23 8.24
N LEU A 69 16.29 -4.04 7.18
CA LEU A 69 16.59 -5.48 7.28
C LEU A 69 18.01 -5.72 7.82
N ASN A 70 18.99 -4.94 7.38
CA ASN A 70 20.36 -5.02 7.88
C ASN A 70 20.43 -4.69 9.38
N GLU A 71 19.74 -3.63 9.80
CA GLU A 71 19.70 -3.23 11.21
C GLU A 71 18.97 -4.24 12.10
N LEU A 72 17.84 -4.77 11.63
CA LEU A 72 17.10 -5.81 12.36
C LEU A 72 17.95 -7.08 12.50
N SER A 73 18.67 -7.47 11.45
CA SER A 73 19.57 -8.63 11.47
C SER A 73 20.67 -8.50 12.53
N GLY A 74 21.30 -7.33 12.61
CA GLY A 74 22.36 -7.01 13.58
C GLY A 74 21.88 -6.66 14.99
N SER A 75 20.57 -6.58 15.23
CA SER A 75 20.02 -6.19 16.53
C SER A 75 20.12 -7.29 17.59
N GLU A 76 20.01 -6.91 18.86
CA GLU A 76 19.97 -7.82 20.02
C GLU A 76 18.63 -8.54 20.20
N LEU A 77 17.64 -8.31 19.32
CA LEU A 77 16.33 -8.96 19.41
C LEU A 77 16.43 -10.49 19.31
N LEU A 78 15.48 -11.18 19.93
CA LEU A 78 15.26 -12.59 19.69
C LEU A 78 14.93 -12.85 18.22
N SER A 79 15.34 -14.00 17.70
CA SER A 79 15.11 -14.38 16.29
C SER A 79 13.63 -14.33 15.89
N GLU A 80 12.73 -14.68 16.82
CA GLU A 80 11.29 -14.62 16.56
C GLU A 80 10.77 -13.18 16.42
N ASP A 81 11.28 -12.26 17.22
CA ASP A 81 10.90 -10.85 17.19
C ASP A 81 11.46 -10.16 15.95
N LYS A 82 12.70 -10.51 15.55
CA LYS A 82 13.27 -10.10 14.26
C LYS A 82 12.39 -10.54 13.09
N ALA A 83 11.98 -11.81 13.06
CA ALA A 83 11.16 -12.35 11.99
C ALA A 83 9.81 -11.61 11.86
N VAL A 84 9.16 -11.33 12.99
CA VAL A 84 7.89 -10.57 13.03
C VAL A 84 8.04 -9.15 12.48
N LEU A 85 9.11 -8.44 12.84
CA LEU A 85 9.36 -7.08 12.34
C LEU A 85 9.80 -7.06 10.87
N MET A 86 10.61 -8.01 10.45
CA MET A 86 10.99 -8.17 9.04
C MET A 86 9.77 -8.48 8.17
N ASP A 87 8.81 -9.28 8.67
CA ASP A 87 7.57 -9.54 7.95
C ASP A 87 6.69 -8.29 7.84
N LEU A 88 6.61 -7.46 8.89
CA LEU A 88 5.94 -6.16 8.81
C LEU A 88 6.56 -5.27 7.73
N VAL A 89 7.88 -5.13 7.73
CA VAL A 89 8.61 -4.30 6.76
C VAL A 89 8.38 -4.80 5.33
N ARG A 90 8.39 -6.13 5.13
CA ARG A 90 8.09 -6.76 3.84
C ARG A 90 6.66 -6.50 3.37
N ARG A 91 5.67 -6.54 4.26
CA ARG A 91 4.27 -6.26 3.92
C ARG A 91 4.07 -4.79 3.51
N ILE A 92 4.73 -3.85 4.19
CA ILE A 92 4.73 -2.44 3.81
C ILE A 92 5.35 -2.22 2.42
N ASP A 93 6.42 -2.96 2.11
CA ASP A 93 7.11 -2.89 0.80
C ASP A 93 6.20 -3.32 -0.34
N TRP A 94 5.45 -4.42 -0.16
CA TRP A 94 4.50 -4.90 -1.17
C TRP A 94 3.45 -3.85 -1.57
N ILE A 95 3.01 -2.99 -0.65
CA ILE A 95 2.10 -1.87 -0.97
C ILE A 95 2.75 -0.94 -2.01
N ALA A 96 4.03 -0.59 -1.83
CA ALA A 96 4.75 0.29 -2.75
C ALA A 96 5.05 -0.41 -4.09
N ASP A 97 5.37 -1.70 -4.06
CA ASP A 97 5.63 -2.51 -5.24
C ASP A 97 4.39 -2.64 -6.13
N TRP A 98 3.22 -2.95 -5.56
CA TRP A 98 1.98 -3.02 -6.31
C TRP A 98 1.53 -1.66 -6.83
N ALA A 99 1.76 -0.59 -6.06
CA ALA A 99 1.50 0.77 -6.55
C ALA A 99 2.36 1.09 -7.79
N ARG A 100 3.64 0.70 -7.78
CA ARG A 100 4.53 0.84 -8.94
C ARG A 100 4.08 -0.04 -10.10
N GLU A 101 3.65 -1.27 -9.85
CA GLU A 101 3.17 -2.17 -10.89
C GLU A 101 1.92 -1.61 -11.57
N ALA A 102 0.94 -1.12 -10.79
CA ALA A 102 -0.22 -0.40 -11.31
C ALA A 102 0.21 0.80 -12.18
N GLY A 103 1.20 1.58 -11.74
CA GLY A 103 1.76 2.68 -12.53
C GLY A 103 2.43 2.25 -13.84
N ARG A 104 3.14 1.13 -13.85
CA ARG A 104 3.75 0.55 -15.07
C ARG A 104 2.69 0.12 -16.06
N ILE A 105 1.66 -0.59 -15.61
CA ILE A 105 0.54 -1.02 -16.46
C ILE A 105 -0.19 0.21 -16.99
N MET A 106 -0.47 1.20 -16.13
CA MET A 106 -1.11 2.46 -16.49
C MET A 106 -0.37 3.20 -17.61
N SER A 107 0.97 3.14 -17.63
CA SER A 107 1.79 3.79 -18.67
C SER A 107 1.61 3.19 -20.07
N ILE A 108 0.99 2.01 -20.16
CA ILE A 108 0.77 1.25 -21.40
C ILE A 108 -0.68 1.41 -21.87
N ILE A 109 -1.65 1.49 -20.95
CA ILE A 109 -3.07 1.54 -21.27
C ILE A 109 -3.58 2.96 -21.52
N ARG A 110 -4.59 3.07 -22.39
CA ARG A 110 -5.27 4.32 -22.73
C ARG A 110 -6.48 4.55 -21.81
N ILE A 111 -6.25 4.81 -20.52
CA ILE A 111 -7.32 5.03 -19.53
C ILE A 111 -8.31 6.11 -19.97
N GLU A 112 -7.84 7.15 -20.64
CA GLU A 112 -8.64 8.27 -21.12
C GLU A 112 -9.74 7.83 -22.12
N LYS A 113 -9.56 6.66 -22.76
CA LYS A 113 -10.50 6.09 -23.74
C LYS A 113 -11.49 5.10 -23.15
N LEU A 114 -11.38 4.76 -21.87
CA LEU A 114 -12.39 3.95 -21.18
C LEU A 114 -13.73 4.71 -21.15
N ASN A 115 -14.83 4.02 -20.85
CA ASN A 115 -16.10 4.72 -20.64
C ASN A 115 -16.08 5.51 -19.31
N GLU A 116 -16.91 6.55 -19.22
CA GLU A 116 -16.95 7.43 -18.05
C GLU A 116 -17.29 6.70 -16.75
N GLU A 117 -18.19 5.71 -16.81
CA GLU A 117 -18.57 4.88 -15.64
C GLU A 117 -17.37 4.14 -15.05
N LEU A 118 -16.52 3.53 -15.89
CA LEU A 118 -15.32 2.83 -15.41
C LEU A 118 -14.25 3.80 -14.91
N LYS A 119 -14.09 4.97 -15.55
CA LYS A 119 -13.16 6.01 -15.07
C LYS A 119 -13.54 6.50 -13.68
N ASP A 120 -14.82 6.81 -13.43
CA ASP A 120 -15.30 7.23 -12.12
C ASP A 120 -15.02 6.17 -11.05
N ASN A 121 -15.35 4.91 -11.34
CA ASN A 121 -15.11 3.80 -10.41
C ASN A 121 -13.61 3.60 -10.13
N ILE A 122 -12.74 3.66 -11.15
CA ILE A 122 -11.28 3.59 -10.99
C ILE A 122 -10.77 4.73 -10.10
N LEU A 123 -11.22 5.96 -10.35
CA LEU A 123 -10.76 7.12 -9.57
C LEU A 123 -11.18 7.01 -8.10
N ARG A 124 -12.42 6.58 -7.85
CA ARG A 124 -12.94 6.33 -6.50
C ARG A 124 -12.19 5.20 -5.80
N MET A 125 -11.91 4.11 -6.50
CA MET A 125 -11.10 3.01 -5.98
C MET A 125 -9.69 3.48 -5.60
N ALA A 126 -9.01 4.21 -6.48
CA ALA A 126 -7.69 4.77 -6.21
C ALA A 126 -7.67 5.76 -5.03
N GLU A 127 -8.73 6.56 -4.87
CA GLU A 127 -8.89 7.44 -3.70
C GLU A 127 -9.01 6.64 -2.40
N ARG A 128 -9.82 5.58 -2.39
CA ARG A 128 -9.96 4.69 -1.21
C ARG A 128 -8.67 3.95 -0.88
N VAL A 129 -7.95 3.46 -1.89
CA VAL A 129 -6.62 2.85 -1.71
C VAL A 129 -5.65 3.83 -1.04
N LYS A 130 -5.63 5.09 -1.50
CA LYS A 130 -4.83 6.15 -0.88
C LYS A 130 -5.23 6.39 0.58
N GLU A 131 -6.52 6.47 0.89
CA GLU A 131 -7.00 6.58 2.28
C GLU A 131 -6.56 5.37 3.13
N CYS A 132 -6.64 4.17 2.58
CA CYS A 132 -6.28 2.92 3.26
C CYS A 132 -4.80 2.91 3.70
N VAL A 133 -3.87 3.23 2.79
CA VAL A 133 -2.43 3.29 3.13
C VAL A 133 -2.11 4.37 4.18
N TYR A 134 -2.89 5.46 4.20
CA TYR A 134 -2.79 6.49 5.24
C TYR A 134 -3.17 5.96 6.63
N ILE A 135 -4.20 5.10 6.71
CA ILE A 135 -4.59 4.46 7.96
C ILE A 135 -3.57 3.39 8.37
N VAL A 136 -3.03 2.59 7.44
CA VAL A 136 -1.91 1.66 7.72
C VAL A 136 -0.75 2.38 8.37
N LYS A 137 -0.32 3.51 7.81
CA LYS A 137 0.74 4.34 8.39
C LYS A 137 0.41 4.77 9.82
N LYS A 138 -0.83 5.20 10.11
CA LYS A 138 -1.24 5.54 11.48
C LYS A 138 -1.16 4.31 12.40
N SER A 139 -1.73 3.19 11.96
CA SER A 139 -1.75 1.92 12.69
C SER A 139 -0.36 1.47 13.11
N VAL A 140 0.60 1.43 12.17
CA VAL A 140 1.99 1.07 12.48
C VAL A 140 2.66 2.08 13.43
N LYS A 141 2.41 3.38 13.27
CA LYS A 141 2.98 4.40 14.18
C LYS A 141 2.45 4.27 15.61
N PHE A 142 1.19 3.88 15.78
CA PHE A 142 0.57 3.73 17.11
C PHE A 142 1.05 2.50 17.88
N LEU A 143 1.64 1.49 17.23
CA LEU A 143 2.24 0.32 17.92
C LEU A 143 3.23 0.70 19.04
N LEU A 144 3.85 1.88 18.97
CA LEU A 144 4.86 2.36 19.92
C LEU A 144 4.29 3.17 21.10
N THR A 145 3.08 3.67 20.94
CA THR A 145 2.51 4.71 21.82
C THR A 145 1.18 4.28 22.42
N ASP A 146 0.35 3.59 21.65
CA ASP A 146 -1.03 3.29 21.98
C ASP A 146 -1.51 2.08 21.16
N VAL A 147 -1.39 0.88 21.73
CA VAL A 147 -1.72 -0.38 21.04
C VAL A 147 -3.21 -0.48 20.72
N ASP A 148 -4.07 0.06 21.59
CA ASP A 148 -5.51 0.06 21.36
C ASP A 148 -5.85 0.91 20.12
N LYS A 149 -5.24 2.10 19.98
CA LYS A 149 -5.35 2.89 18.73
C LYS A 149 -4.75 2.19 17.51
N ALA A 150 -3.67 1.43 17.67
CA ALA A 150 -3.11 0.67 16.55
C ALA A 150 -4.13 -0.35 16.03
N LEU A 151 -4.81 -1.05 16.94
CA LEU A 151 -5.88 -2.01 16.64
C LEU A 151 -7.12 -1.33 16.06
N GLU A 152 -7.56 -0.19 16.61
CA GLU A 152 -8.68 0.58 16.03
C GLU A 152 -8.40 1.03 14.59
N ASN A 153 -7.16 1.45 14.29
CA ASN A 153 -6.77 1.77 12.91
C ASN A 153 -6.70 0.50 12.04
N ALA A 154 -6.30 -0.65 12.58
CA ALA A 154 -6.32 -1.91 11.83
C ALA A 154 -7.76 -2.31 11.46
N ASP A 155 -8.73 -2.16 12.38
CA ASP A 155 -10.15 -2.37 12.09
C ASP A 155 -10.69 -1.38 11.03
N GLN A 156 -10.12 -0.18 10.95
CA GLN A 156 -10.46 0.79 9.90
C GLN A 156 -9.88 0.42 8.54
N VAL A 157 -8.69 -0.19 8.50
CA VAL A 157 -8.08 -0.70 7.26
C VAL A 157 -8.96 -1.81 6.67
N GLU A 158 -9.38 -2.78 7.49
CA GLU A 158 -10.26 -3.89 7.09
C GLU A 158 -11.57 -3.37 6.48
N LYS A 159 -12.25 -2.41 7.12
CA LYS A 159 -13.47 -1.79 6.57
C LYS A 159 -13.25 -1.01 5.26
N LEU A 160 -12.06 -0.43 5.08
CA LEU A 160 -11.72 0.28 3.85
C LEU A 160 -11.42 -0.71 2.72
N GLU A 161 -10.76 -1.81 3.03
CA GLU A 161 -10.50 -2.90 2.08
C GLU A 161 -11.82 -3.54 1.63
N GLU A 162 -12.77 -3.86 2.52
CA GLU A 162 -14.11 -4.33 2.14
C GLU A 162 -14.82 -3.36 1.17
N ASN A 163 -14.64 -2.05 1.38
CA ASN A 163 -15.18 -1.04 0.46
C ASN A 163 -14.47 -0.99 -0.89
N ILE A 164 -13.15 -1.25 -0.91
CA ILE A 164 -12.34 -1.31 -2.13
C ILE A 164 -12.69 -2.55 -2.94
N ASP A 165 -12.93 -3.69 -2.29
CA ASP A 165 -13.40 -4.93 -2.89
C ASP A 165 -14.74 -4.74 -3.61
N ASP A 166 -15.70 -4.08 -2.97
CA ASP A 166 -16.97 -3.72 -3.60
C ASP A 166 -16.76 -2.84 -4.84
N LEU A 167 -15.86 -1.84 -4.76
CA LEU A 167 -15.54 -0.96 -5.89
C LEU A 167 -14.85 -1.72 -7.01
N TYR A 168 -13.97 -2.64 -6.68
CA TYR A 168 -13.26 -3.49 -7.62
C TYR A 168 -14.18 -4.48 -8.33
N GLU A 169 -15.10 -5.12 -7.61
CA GLU A 169 -16.12 -5.97 -8.22
C GLU A 169 -17.01 -5.14 -9.17
N ASN A 170 -17.38 -3.93 -8.77
CA ASN A 170 -18.12 -3.01 -9.63
C ASN A 170 -17.33 -2.62 -10.89
N CYS A 171 -16.04 -2.28 -10.77
CA CYS A 171 -15.14 -2.06 -11.90
C CYS A 171 -15.16 -3.26 -12.85
N ARG A 172 -15.01 -4.49 -12.34
CA ARG A 172 -15.06 -5.73 -13.13
C ARG A 172 -16.40 -5.95 -13.82
N ARG A 173 -17.52 -5.70 -13.14
CA ARG A 173 -18.87 -5.81 -13.74
C ARG A 173 -19.06 -4.82 -14.88
N VAL A 174 -18.61 -3.57 -14.73
CA VAL A 174 -18.69 -2.55 -15.79
C VAL A 174 -17.76 -2.92 -16.94
N PHE A 175 -16.53 -3.32 -16.64
CA PHE A 175 -15.51 -3.70 -17.60
C PHE A 175 -15.85 -4.96 -18.41
N ALA A 176 -16.60 -5.91 -17.83
CA ALA A 176 -17.06 -7.09 -18.55
C ALA A 176 -18.07 -6.78 -19.67
N LYS A 177 -18.67 -5.58 -19.68
CA LYS A 177 -19.59 -5.16 -20.74
C LYS A 177 -18.75 -4.76 -21.97
N ALA A 178 -18.96 -5.45 -23.10
CA ALA A 178 -18.19 -5.25 -24.35
C ALA A 178 -18.15 -3.80 -24.89
N GLU A 179 -19.01 -2.92 -24.37
CA GLU A 179 -19.09 -1.51 -24.78
C GLU A 179 -18.00 -0.62 -24.18
N CYS A 180 -17.37 -1.01 -23.06
CA CYS A 180 -16.40 -0.18 -22.37
C CYS A 180 -15.03 -0.08 -23.07
N CYS A 181 -14.75 -1.00 -24.00
CA CYS A 181 -13.44 -1.17 -24.65
C CYS A 181 -13.54 -1.44 -26.16
N ARG A 182 -14.58 -0.95 -26.85
CA ARG A 182 -14.83 -1.28 -28.27
C ARG A 182 -13.64 -0.97 -29.20
N ASP A 183 -12.83 0.04 -28.88
CA ASP A 183 -11.67 0.48 -29.67
C ASP A 183 -10.31 -0.03 -29.14
N PHE A 184 -10.33 -1.01 -28.22
CA PHE A 184 -9.14 -1.57 -27.60
C PHE A 184 -8.74 -2.87 -28.30
N ALA A 185 -7.44 -3.08 -28.49
CA ALA A 185 -6.93 -4.39 -28.84
C ALA A 185 -7.10 -5.37 -27.67
N ILE A 186 -7.17 -6.68 -27.95
CA ILE A 186 -7.30 -7.73 -26.92
C ILE A 186 -6.20 -7.60 -25.85
N GLY A 187 -4.97 -7.28 -26.27
CA GLY A 187 -3.87 -7.02 -25.34
C GLY A 187 -4.15 -5.85 -24.40
N GLU A 188 -4.71 -4.75 -24.90
CA GLU A 188 -5.06 -3.60 -24.05
C GLU A 188 -6.19 -3.93 -23.07
N VAL A 189 -7.19 -4.72 -23.48
CA VAL A 189 -8.25 -5.21 -22.60
C VAL A 189 -7.65 -6.02 -21.44
N ILE A 190 -6.72 -6.95 -21.73
CA ILE A 190 -6.03 -7.71 -20.68
C ILE A 190 -5.26 -6.78 -19.73
N MET A 191 -4.56 -5.78 -20.27
CA MET A 191 -3.81 -4.82 -19.46
C MET A 191 -4.72 -3.97 -18.56
N VAL A 192 -5.93 -3.62 -19.00
CA VAL A 192 -6.91 -2.92 -18.14
C VAL A 192 -7.35 -3.81 -16.98
N ALA A 193 -7.62 -5.10 -17.22
CA ALA A 193 -7.94 -6.04 -16.14
C ALA A 193 -6.78 -6.15 -15.13
N GLN A 194 -5.55 -6.32 -15.62
CA GLN A 194 -4.35 -6.38 -14.77
C GLN A 194 -4.10 -5.09 -13.99
N PHE A 195 -4.45 -3.93 -14.56
CA PHE A 195 -4.38 -2.66 -13.84
C PHE A 195 -5.36 -2.60 -12.67
N LEU A 196 -6.59 -3.07 -12.87
CA LEU A 196 -7.58 -3.16 -11.78
C LEU A 196 -7.11 -4.12 -10.69
N ASP A 197 -6.58 -5.29 -11.09
CA ASP A 197 -6.01 -6.27 -10.15
C ASP A 197 -4.83 -5.68 -9.37
N ALA A 198 -3.94 -4.93 -10.03
CA ALA A 198 -2.81 -4.30 -9.36
C ALA A 198 -3.26 -3.22 -8.35
N LEU A 199 -4.35 -2.49 -8.62
CA LEU A 199 -4.92 -1.53 -7.66
C LEU A 199 -5.54 -2.20 -6.45
N GLU A 200 -6.28 -3.29 -6.65
CA GLU A 200 -6.85 -4.07 -5.54
C GLU A 200 -5.72 -4.67 -4.69
N ASN A 201 -4.67 -5.21 -5.30
CA ASN A 201 -3.53 -5.73 -4.55
C ASN A 201 -2.86 -4.68 -3.64
N VAL A 202 -2.89 -3.38 -3.97
CA VAL A 202 -2.41 -2.34 -3.03
C VAL A 202 -3.24 -2.35 -1.75
N ALA A 203 -4.57 -2.50 -1.86
CA ALA A 203 -5.49 -2.61 -0.72
C ALA A 203 -5.31 -3.92 0.05
N ASP A 204 -5.19 -5.06 -0.63
CA ASP A 204 -4.91 -6.35 0.00
C ASP A 204 -3.64 -6.29 0.84
N TRP A 205 -2.58 -5.64 0.33
CA TRP A 205 -1.34 -5.50 1.08
C TRP A 205 -1.44 -4.48 2.22
N CYS A 206 -2.40 -3.55 2.17
CA CYS A 206 -2.75 -2.73 3.33
C CYS A 206 -3.40 -3.57 4.43
N GLU A 207 -4.40 -4.40 4.09
CA GLU A 207 -5.06 -5.33 5.02
C GLU A 207 -4.07 -6.33 5.62
N ASN A 208 -3.28 -6.99 4.78
CA ASN A 208 -2.19 -7.87 5.19
C ASN A 208 -1.19 -7.20 6.14
N THR A 209 -0.94 -5.89 5.97
CA THR A 209 -0.09 -5.12 6.89
C THR A 209 -0.80 -4.86 8.21
N ALA A 210 -2.09 -4.51 8.19
CA ALA A 210 -2.91 -4.34 9.38
C ALA A 210 -3.03 -5.63 10.20
N ASP A 211 -3.14 -6.79 9.55
CA ASP A 211 -3.09 -8.09 10.22
C ASP A 211 -1.77 -8.32 10.95
N GLN A 212 -0.65 -7.94 10.33
CA GLN A 212 0.65 -8.03 10.98
C GLN A 212 0.77 -7.05 12.16
N VAL A 213 0.12 -5.88 12.09
CA VAL A 213 -0.04 -5.00 13.26
C VAL A 213 -0.79 -5.73 14.37
N ARG A 214 -1.90 -6.43 14.08
CA ARG A 214 -2.66 -7.21 15.09
C ARG A 214 -1.78 -8.29 15.74
N VAL A 215 -0.97 -9.01 14.95
CA VAL A 215 -0.01 -10.00 15.46
C VAL A 215 1.00 -9.36 16.42
N ILE A 216 1.57 -8.22 16.02
CA ILE A 216 2.52 -7.48 16.87
C ILE A 216 1.82 -6.99 18.13
N ALA A 217 0.62 -6.41 18.03
CA ALA A 217 -0.19 -5.92 19.13
C ALA A 217 -0.41 -7.00 20.20
N VAL A 218 -0.79 -8.22 19.81
CA VAL A 218 -0.96 -9.34 20.74
C VAL A 218 0.37 -9.71 21.42
N ARG A 219 1.48 -9.74 20.67
CA ARG A 219 2.81 -10.03 21.23
C ARG A 219 3.26 -8.98 22.24
N VAL A 220 2.99 -7.70 21.99
CA VAL A 220 3.39 -6.61 22.87
C VAL A 220 2.46 -6.44 24.07
N SER A 221 1.20 -6.86 23.96
CA SER A 221 0.19 -6.78 25.03
C SER A 221 0.17 -7.98 25.97
N LYS A 222 0.71 -9.15 25.57
CA LYS A 222 0.84 -10.28 26.49
C LYS A 222 1.92 -10.00 27.56
N PRO A 223 1.60 -10.07 28.87
CA PRO A 223 2.61 -10.16 29.90
C PRO A 223 3.43 -11.42 29.64
N GLY A 224 4.75 -11.35 29.81
CA GLY A 224 5.67 -12.46 29.49
C GLY A 224 5.19 -13.80 30.05
N GLY A 225 5.16 -14.81 29.19
CA GLY A 225 5.37 -16.19 29.62
C GLY A 225 6.84 -16.41 29.95
#